data_AF-A0A8T7EMD1-F1
#
_entry.id   AF-A0A8T7EMD1-F1
#
_cell.length_a   1.000
_cell.length_b   1.000
_cell.length_c   1.000
_cell.angle_alpha   90.00
_cell.angle_beta   90.00
_cell.angle_gamma   90.00
#
_symmetry.space_group_name_H-M   'P 1'
#
loop_
_entity.id
_entity.type
_entity.pdbx_description
1 polymer ?
#
loop_
_entity_poly.entity_id
_entity_poly.type
_entity_poly.pdbx_seq_one_letter_code
_entity_poly.pdbx_strand_id
1 'polypeptide(L)'
;MCRTEEEVYAAVGLPWIAPELREDAGEFDAAESNTLPDLVTLDALQGDLHMHTTWSDGSASIREMAEAALAAGRKYIVITDHSRGAVIANGLSIERLLAQQAEVRAVDAEMNGRIRVFHGTEMDILADGSLDFPDDVLEQPGFCRRVAARQPAPAPRADHAAVVERAGKPARRPDRPPARPAHP
;
A
#
# COMPACT_ATOMS: atom_id res chain seq x y z
N MET A 1 34.00 24.94 18.89
CA MET A 1 33.48 23.77 18.14
C MET A 1 32.00 23.65 18.43
N CYS A 2 31.18 23.52 17.40
CA CYS A 2 29.76 23.18 17.55
C CYS A 2 29.64 21.75 18.09
N ARG A 3 28.64 21.50 18.92
CA ARG A 3 28.38 20.21 19.58
C ARG A 3 27.27 19.41 18.91
N THR A 4 26.42 20.06 18.11
CA THR A 4 25.34 19.41 17.35
C THR A 4 25.32 19.89 15.91
N GLU A 5 24.65 19.17 15.02
CA GLU A 5 24.51 19.58 13.62
C GLU A 5 23.69 20.88 13.48
N GLU A 6 22.66 21.04 14.30
CA GLU A 6 21.84 22.26 14.36
C GLU A 6 22.70 23.49 14.67
N GLU A 7 23.66 23.36 15.59
CA GLU A 7 24.63 24.43 15.90
C GLU A 7 25.54 24.74 14.70
N VAL A 8 25.85 23.76 13.84
CA VAL A 8 26.62 23.99 12.60
C VAL A 8 25.79 24.76 11.57
N TYR A 9 24.54 24.36 11.33
CA TYR A 9 23.63 25.07 10.42
C TYR A 9 23.34 26.50 10.90
N ALA A 10 23.09 26.67 12.19
CA ALA A 10 22.86 27.98 12.79
C ALA A 10 24.09 28.91 12.65
N ALA A 11 25.32 28.37 12.70
CA ALA A 11 26.54 29.16 12.53
C ALA A 11 26.70 29.73 11.11
N VAL A 12 26.05 29.15 10.10
CA VAL A 12 26.02 29.65 8.72
C VAL A 12 24.70 30.34 8.36
N GLY A 13 23.83 30.61 9.35
CA GLY A 13 22.58 31.33 9.14
C GLY A 13 21.45 30.51 8.51
N LEU A 14 21.56 29.18 8.54
CA LEU A 14 20.55 28.27 7.99
C LEU A 14 19.79 27.55 9.12
N PRO A 15 18.50 27.21 8.93
CA PRO A 15 17.84 26.22 9.76
C PRO A 15 18.49 24.84 9.59
N TRP A 16 18.25 23.93 10.51
CA TRP A 16 18.68 22.54 10.35
C TRP A 16 17.91 21.89 9.19
N ILE A 17 18.65 21.34 8.24
CA ILE A 17 18.12 20.63 7.07
C ILE A 17 18.26 19.13 7.31
N ALA A 18 17.15 18.40 7.19
CA ALA A 18 17.14 16.94 7.35
C ALA A 18 18.13 16.27 6.37
N PRO A 19 18.91 15.25 6.81
CA PRO A 19 19.89 14.57 5.96
C PRO A 19 19.36 14.13 4.59
N GLU A 20 18.11 13.66 4.53
CA GLU A 20 17.44 13.17 3.32
C GLU A 20 17.20 14.24 2.25
N LEU A 21 17.31 15.52 2.60
CA LEU A 21 17.14 16.66 1.69
C LEU A 21 18.47 17.20 1.12
N ARG A 22 19.62 16.77 1.64
CA ARG A 22 20.95 17.35 1.38
C ARG A 22 21.58 16.84 0.07
N GLU A 23 20.88 17.04 -1.04
CA GLU A 23 21.22 16.51 -2.37
C GLU A 23 21.48 17.61 -3.42
N ASP A 24 21.68 18.86 -3.01
CA ASP A 24 21.89 20.02 -3.89
C ASP A 24 20.76 20.20 -4.92
N ALA A 25 19.52 20.01 -4.45
CA ALA A 25 18.30 19.97 -5.26
C ALA A 25 17.30 21.09 -4.93
N GLY A 26 17.76 22.13 -4.21
CA GLY A 26 16.97 23.31 -3.83
C GLY A 26 16.65 23.42 -2.35
N GLU A 27 17.25 22.57 -1.51
CA GLU A 27 17.08 22.57 -0.05
C GLU A 27 17.61 23.86 0.60
N PHE A 28 18.66 24.46 0.04
CA PHE A 28 19.22 25.72 0.55
C PHE A 28 18.29 26.90 0.27
N ASP A 29 17.79 27.03 -0.96
CA ASP A 29 16.80 28.06 -1.31
C ASP A 29 15.53 27.93 -0.44
N ALA A 30 15.06 26.69 -0.23
CA ALA A 30 13.93 26.40 0.65
C ALA A 30 14.24 26.71 2.13
N ALA A 31 15.46 26.48 2.59
CA ALA A 31 15.90 26.81 3.93
C ALA A 31 15.97 28.32 4.17
N GLU A 32 16.52 29.07 3.22
CA GLU A 32 16.61 30.54 3.28
C GLU A 32 15.24 31.22 3.23
N SER A 33 14.31 30.66 2.43
CA SER A 33 12.93 31.14 2.34
C SER A 33 11.99 30.57 3.42
N ASN A 34 12.50 29.72 4.31
CA ASN A 34 11.74 29.06 5.39
C ASN A 34 10.52 28.27 4.87
N THR A 35 10.70 27.56 3.74
CA THR A 35 9.70 26.70 3.10
C THR A 35 10.19 25.25 2.97
N LEU A 36 11.07 24.80 3.87
CA LEU A 36 11.46 23.39 3.94
C LEU A 36 10.21 22.51 4.13
N PRO A 37 10.11 21.38 3.42
CA PRO A 37 8.95 20.51 3.54
C PRO A 37 8.95 19.75 4.87
N ASP A 38 7.76 19.53 5.43
CA ASP A 38 7.58 18.57 6.52
C ASP A 38 7.76 17.15 5.97
N LEU A 39 8.72 16.41 6.52
CA LEU A 39 8.97 15.03 6.11
C LEU A 39 8.00 14.06 6.80
N VAL A 40 7.58 13.04 6.05
CA VAL A 40 6.82 11.93 6.62
C VAL A 40 7.69 11.17 7.63
N THR A 41 7.13 10.88 8.79
CA THR A 41 7.81 10.12 9.86
C THR A 41 7.22 8.71 9.97
N LEU A 42 7.94 7.81 10.64
CA LEU A 42 7.44 6.44 10.91
C LEU A 42 6.13 6.45 11.71
N ASP A 43 5.94 7.43 12.59
CA ASP A 43 4.71 7.59 13.39
C ASP A 43 3.51 8.07 12.56
N ALA A 44 3.76 8.70 11.41
CA ALA A 44 2.70 9.11 10.48
C ALA A 44 2.14 7.94 9.67
N LEU A 45 2.86 6.81 9.61
CA LEU A 45 2.48 5.65 8.82
C LEU A 45 1.34 4.87 9.48
N GLN A 46 0.15 4.94 8.86
CA GLN A 46 -1.05 4.31 9.39
C GLN A 46 -1.25 2.86 8.97
N GLY A 47 -0.53 2.37 7.97
CA GLY A 47 -0.74 1.02 7.47
C GLY A 47 0.24 0.62 6.40
N ASP A 48 0.37 -0.69 6.23
CA ASP A 48 1.23 -1.30 5.23
C ASP A 48 0.39 -1.88 4.10
N LEU A 49 0.88 -1.65 2.90
CA LEU A 49 0.01 -1.39 1.77
C LEU A 49 0.33 -2.33 0.58
N HIS A 50 1.38 -3.11 0.74
CA HIS A 50 1.86 -4.16 -0.14
C HIS A 50 2.60 -5.17 0.74
N MET A 51 2.08 -6.38 0.86
CA MET A 51 2.68 -7.44 1.68
C MET A 51 2.26 -8.82 1.23
N HIS A 52 3.16 -9.77 1.42
CA HIS A 52 3.06 -11.14 0.93
C HIS A 52 2.93 -12.09 2.11
N THR A 53 2.16 -13.15 1.94
CA THR A 53 1.91 -14.16 2.95
C THR A 53 2.35 -15.52 2.44
N THR A 54 2.19 -16.54 3.27
CA THR A 54 2.41 -17.95 2.88
C THR A 54 1.51 -18.42 1.73
N TRP A 55 0.54 -17.60 1.29
CA TRP A 55 -0.24 -17.86 0.09
C TRP A 55 0.59 -17.74 -1.21
N SER A 56 1.62 -16.89 -1.26
CA SER A 56 2.54 -16.82 -2.40
C SER A 56 3.99 -17.06 -1.96
N ASP A 57 4.80 -16.00 -1.83
CA ASP A 57 6.24 -16.04 -1.52
C ASP A 57 6.59 -15.40 -0.16
N GLY A 58 5.58 -15.05 0.64
CA GLY A 58 5.76 -14.61 2.02
C GLY A 58 6.02 -15.78 2.99
N SER A 59 6.51 -15.44 4.17
CA SER A 59 6.86 -16.41 5.23
C SER A 59 5.88 -16.45 6.40
N ALA A 60 4.96 -15.49 6.48
CA ALA A 60 3.99 -15.36 7.57
C ALA A 60 2.56 -15.55 7.07
N SER A 61 1.70 -16.11 7.92
CA SER A 61 0.26 -16.20 7.69
C SER A 61 -0.41 -14.82 7.76
N ILE A 62 -1.62 -14.70 7.24
CA ILE A 62 -2.40 -13.45 7.28
C ILE A 62 -2.60 -12.97 8.73
N ARG A 63 -2.84 -13.90 9.66
CA ARG A 63 -3.00 -13.61 11.09
C ARG A 63 -1.71 -13.07 11.72
N GLU A 64 -0.58 -13.73 11.49
CA GLU A 64 0.72 -13.28 12.01
C GLU A 64 1.05 -11.87 11.49
N MET A 65 0.76 -11.60 10.21
CA MET A 65 0.93 -10.26 9.62
C MET A 65 0.04 -9.21 10.28
N ALA A 66 -1.23 -9.52 10.55
CA ALA A 66 -2.15 -8.62 11.23
C ALA A 66 -1.72 -8.33 12.68
N GLU A 67 -1.26 -9.35 13.41
CA GLU A 67 -0.78 -9.21 14.79
C GLU A 67 0.53 -8.39 14.84
N ALA A 68 1.47 -8.64 13.94
CA ALA A 68 2.72 -7.88 13.83
C ALA A 68 2.46 -6.40 13.47
N ALA A 69 1.57 -6.14 12.51
CA ALA A 69 1.21 -4.79 12.12
C ALA A 69 0.50 -4.02 13.26
N LEU A 70 -0.36 -4.70 14.01
CA LEU A 70 -0.98 -4.12 15.21
C LEU A 70 0.07 -3.76 16.26
N ALA A 71 1.04 -4.64 16.51
CA ALA A 71 2.15 -4.37 17.43
C ALA A 71 3.03 -3.19 16.97
N ALA A 72 3.16 -2.99 15.65
CA ALA A 72 3.84 -1.85 15.04
C ALA A 72 2.99 -0.55 15.00
N GLY A 73 1.80 -0.54 15.63
CA GLY A 73 0.94 0.64 15.70
C GLY A 73 0.16 0.95 14.42
N ARG A 74 0.09 0.01 13.47
CA ARG A 74 -0.70 0.17 12.24
C ARG A 74 -2.19 0.06 12.51
N LYS A 75 -2.96 0.87 11.79
CA LYS A 75 -4.43 0.87 11.79
C LYS A 75 -5.00 -0.09 10.75
N TYR A 76 -4.26 -0.35 9.68
CA TYR A 76 -4.68 -1.27 8.63
C TYR A 76 -3.51 -1.91 7.89
N ILE A 77 -3.78 -3.04 7.24
CA ILE A 77 -2.87 -3.68 6.28
C ILE A 77 -3.62 -4.15 5.02
N VAL A 78 -2.90 -4.32 3.92
CA VAL A 78 -3.42 -4.89 2.67
C VAL A 78 -2.57 -6.08 2.25
N ILE A 79 -3.18 -7.27 2.23
CA ILE A 79 -2.53 -8.49 1.73
C ILE A 79 -2.55 -8.45 0.20
N THR A 80 -1.40 -8.60 -0.46
CA THR A 80 -1.23 -8.43 -1.90
C THR A 80 -0.36 -9.54 -2.50
N ASP A 81 -0.67 -10.80 -2.18
CA ASP A 81 0.04 -11.95 -2.76
C ASP A 81 -0.03 -11.98 -4.29
N HIS A 82 0.98 -12.63 -4.90
CA HIS A 82 1.17 -12.67 -6.36
C HIS A 82 0.03 -13.34 -7.11
N SER A 83 -0.30 -12.77 -8.28
CA SER A 83 -1.18 -13.36 -9.29
C SER A 83 -0.55 -14.55 -10.04
N ARG A 84 -1.37 -15.25 -10.83
CA ARG A 84 -1.07 -16.49 -11.55
C ARG A 84 0.19 -16.42 -12.43
N GLY A 85 0.54 -15.26 -12.99
CA GLY A 85 1.69 -15.03 -13.87
C GLY A 85 3.05 -15.24 -13.20
N ALA A 86 3.13 -15.11 -11.88
CA ALA A 86 4.34 -15.34 -11.10
C ALA A 86 4.52 -16.83 -10.77
N VAL A 87 4.73 -17.66 -11.80
CA VAL A 87 4.92 -19.12 -11.66
C VAL A 87 6.07 -19.47 -10.70
N ILE A 88 7.11 -18.61 -10.63
CA ILE A 88 8.25 -18.76 -9.72
C ILE A 88 7.88 -18.46 -8.27
N ALA A 89 6.84 -17.67 -8.03
CA ALA A 89 6.39 -17.21 -6.71
C ALA A 89 5.10 -17.92 -6.22
N ASN A 90 4.76 -19.09 -6.80
CA ASN A 90 3.53 -19.83 -6.48
C ASN A 90 2.24 -18.99 -6.62
N GLY A 91 2.17 -18.20 -7.69
CA GLY A 91 1.07 -17.30 -8.01
C GLY A 91 -0.33 -17.93 -7.83
N LEU A 92 -1.27 -17.15 -7.31
CA LEU A 92 -2.60 -17.64 -6.97
C LEU A 92 -3.42 -17.87 -8.25
N SER A 93 -4.04 -19.06 -8.37
CA SER A 93 -5.17 -19.25 -9.27
C SER A 93 -6.37 -18.44 -8.77
N ILE A 94 -7.38 -18.22 -9.62
CA ILE A 94 -8.63 -17.54 -9.21
C ILE A 94 -9.26 -18.24 -8.00
N GLU A 95 -9.31 -19.57 -8.01
CA GLU A 95 -9.83 -20.36 -6.89
C GLU A 95 -9.06 -20.09 -5.58
N ARG A 96 -7.72 -20.07 -5.65
CA ARG A 96 -6.87 -19.77 -4.48
C ARG A 96 -7.04 -18.33 -4.03
N LEU A 97 -7.19 -17.37 -4.95
CA LEU A 97 -7.44 -15.96 -4.63
C LEU A 97 -8.76 -15.79 -3.85
N LEU A 98 -9.82 -16.49 -4.26
CA LEU A 98 -11.11 -16.46 -3.57
C LEU A 98 -11.06 -17.14 -2.20
N ALA A 99 -10.30 -18.23 -2.08
CA ALA A 99 -10.06 -18.89 -0.80
C ALA A 99 -9.29 -17.96 0.16
N GLN A 100 -8.24 -17.30 -0.33
CA GLN A 100 -7.50 -16.29 0.42
C GLN A 100 -8.39 -15.13 0.85
N GLN A 101 -9.26 -14.64 -0.04
CA GLN A 101 -10.20 -13.58 0.30
C GLN A 101 -11.11 -13.97 1.48
N ALA A 102 -11.56 -15.23 1.53
CA ALA A 102 -12.34 -15.74 2.65
C ALA A 102 -11.52 -15.77 3.95
N GLU A 103 -10.25 -16.21 3.90
CA GLU A 103 -9.36 -16.19 5.07
C GLU A 103 -9.10 -14.76 5.56
N VAL A 104 -8.80 -13.82 4.66
CA VAL A 104 -8.60 -12.40 5.02
C VAL A 104 -9.83 -11.84 5.74
N ARG A 105 -11.04 -12.14 5.26
CA ARG A 105 -12.29 -11.72 5.92
C ARG A 105 -12.45 -12.34 7.31
N ALA A 106 -12.11 -13.62 7.45
CA ALA A 106 -12.14 -14.29 8.76
C ALA A 106 -11.16 -13.61 9.73
N VAL A 107 -9.93 -13.34 9.30
CA VAL A 107 -8.93 -12.65 10.13
C VAL A 107 -9.36 -11.21 10.46
N ASP A 108 -9.85 -10.42 9.49
CA ASP A 108 -10.35 -9.05 9.77
C ASP A 108 -11.45 -9.07 10.85
N ALA A 109 -12.35 -10.06 10.80
CA ALA A 109 -13.38 -10.25 11.81
C ALA A 109 -12.79 -10.65 13.18
N GLU A 110 -11.83 -11.57 13.22
CA GLU A 110 -11.13 -11.98 14.45
C GLU A 110 -10.30 -10.85 15.09
N MET A 111 -9.76 -9.94 14.27
CA MET A 111 -9.07 -8.75 14.76
C MET A 111 -10.03 -7.78 15.44
N ASN A 112 -11.35 -7.92 15.24
CA ASN A 112 -12.40 -7.22 15.99
C ASN A 112 -12.18 -5.70 16.01
N GLY A 113 -11.78 -5.13 14.87
CA GLY A 113 -11.57 -3.69 14.71
C GLY A 113 -10.30 -3.13 15.35
N ARG A 114 -9.44 -3.95 15.97
CA ARG A 114 -8.12 -3.51 16.49
C ARG A 114 -7.20 -3.05 15.36
N ILE A 115 -7.28 -3.74 14.23
CA ILE A 115 -6.64 -3.40 12.95
C ILE A 115 -7.59 -3.85 11.85
N ARG A 116 -7.59 -3.15 10.70
CA ARG A 116 -8.32 -3.58 9.50
C ARG A 116 -7.41 -4.38 8.58
N VAL A 117 -7.87 -5.52 8.09
CA VAL A 117 -7.16 -6.34 7.11
C VAL A 117 -7.92 -6.31 5.80
N PHE A 118 -7.27 -5.80 4.77
CA PHE A 118 -7.82 -5.74 3.41
C PHE A 118 -7.23 -6.83 2.54
N HIS A 119 -8.06 -7.35 1.63
CA HIS A 119 -7.64 -8.30 0.62
C HIS A 119 -7.37 -7.57 -0.70
N GLY A 120 -6.21 -7.79 -1.30
CA GLY A 120 -5.82 -7.33 -2.65
C GLY A 120 -4.97 -8.40 -3.34
N THR A 121 -4.32 -8.06 -4.45
CA THR A 121 -3.35 -8.95 -5.12
C THR A 121 -2.34 -8.14 -5.93
N GLU A 122 -1.07 -8.56 -5.91
CA GLU A 122 -0.06 -8.06 -6.84
C GLU A 122 -0.28 -8.74 -8.20
N MET A 123 -0.79 -7.99 -9.17
CA MET A 123 -1.11 -8.52 -10.49
C MET A 123 -0.01 -8.23 -11.49
N ASP A 124 0.33 -9.24 -12.29
CA ASP A 124 1.19 -9.04 -13.44
C ASP A 124 0.45 -8.26 -14.53
N ILE A 125 1.18 -7.34 -15.16
CA ILE A 125 0.79 -6.76 -16.45
C ILE A 125 1.38 -7.67 -17.54
N LEU A 126 0.51 -8.27 -18.34
CA LEU A 126 0.89 -9.13 -19.45
C LEU A 126 1.58 -8.33 -20.57
N ALA A 127 2.26 -9.02 -21.48
CA ALA A 127 3.05 -8.39 -22.55
C ALA A 127 2.22 -7.50 -23.49
N ASP A 128 0.91 -7.72 -23.57
CA ASP A 128 -0.05 -6.92 -24.34
C ASP A 128 -0.65 -5.75 -23.53
N GLY A 129 -0.22 -5.56 -22.29
CA GLY A 129 -0.72 -4.54 -21.36
C GLY A 129 -2.00 -4.93 -20.62
N SER A 130 -2.55 -6.13 -20.85
CA SER A 130 -3.69 -6.63 -20.08
C SER A 130 -3.28 -7.12 -18.68
N LEU A 131 -4.26 -7.34 -17.82
CA LEU A 131 -4.07 -7.80 -16.44
C LEU A 131 -4.27 -9.32 -16.34
N ASP A 132 -3.54 -9.98 -15.45
CA ASP A 132 -3.54 -11.46 -15.35
C ASP A 132 -4.84 -12.08 -14.81
N PHE A 133 -5.67 -11.32 -14.09
CA PHE A 133 -7.03 -11.71 -13.70
C PHE A 133 -8.07 -10.94 -14.52
N PRO A 134 -9.19 -11.61 -14.89
CA PRO A 134 -10.29 -10.97 -15.60
C PRO A 134 -11.07 -10.00 -14.69
N ASP A 135 -11.70 -8.99 -15.29
CA ASP A 135 -12.38 -7.90 -14.58
C ASP A 135 -13.51 -8.40 -13.66
N ASP A 136 -14.20 -9.47 -14.03
CA ASP A 136 -15.28 -10.07 -13.24
C ASP A 136 -14.79 -10.61 -11.87
N VAL A 137 -13.54 -11.05 -11.78
CA VAL A 137 -12.88 -11.42 -10.52
C VAL A 137 -12.55 -10.18 -9.69
N LEU A 138 -12.09 -9.10 -10.34
CA LEU A 138 -11.74 -7.83 -9.68
C LEU A 138 -12.97 -7.03 -9.21
N GLU A 139 -14.13 -7.31 -9.79
CA GLU A 139 -15.42 -6.70 -9.43
C GLU A 139 -16.10 -7.34 -8.21
N GLN A 140 -15.56 -8.45 -7.69
CA GLN A 140 -16.19 -9.14 -6.57
C GLN A 140 -16.19 -8.31 -5.26
N PRO A 141 -17.28 -8.34 -4.48
CA PRO A 141 -17.39 -7.60 -3.23
C PRO A 141 -16.33 -8.01 -2.21
N GLY A 142 -15.71 -7.02 -1.55
CA GLY A 142 -14.69 -7.24 -0.52
C GLY A 142 -13.25 -7.34 -1.05
N PHE A 143 -13.07 -7.23 -2.36
CA PHE A 143 -11.75 -7.04 -2.97
C PHE A 143 -11.33 -5.56 -2.88
N CYS A 144 -10.25 -5.26 -2.17
CA CYS A 144 -9.58 -3.98 -2.25
C CYS A 144 -8.77 -3.97 -3.55
N ARG A 145 -9.24 -3.21 -4.55
CA ARG A 145 -8.53 -3.03 -5.82
C ARG A 145 -7.26 -2.23 -5.58
N ARG A 146 -6.19 -2.94 -5.24
CA ARG A 146 -4.85 -2.46 -5.41
C ARG A 146 -4.08 -3.52 -6.16
N VAL A 147 -3.84 -3.21 -7.42
CA VAL A 147 -2.85 -3.89 -8.24
C VAL A 147 -1.52 -3.22 -7.94
N ALA A 148 -0.61 -3.92 -7.26
CA ALA A 148 0.80 -3.66 -7.50
C ALA A 148 1.11 -4.32 -8.85
N ALA A 149 1.49 -3.51 -9.83
CA ALA A 149 1.72 -3.97 -11.18
C ALA A 149 3.20 -4.31 -11.36
N ARG A 150 3.52 -5.57 -11.60
CA ARG A 150 4.86 -5.97 -12.02
C ARG A 150 4.90 -6.02 -13.54
N GLN A 151 5.82 -5.26 -14.15
CA GLN A 151 6.17 -5.43 -15.56
C GLN A 151 7.23 -6.53 -15.69
N PRO A 152 7.05 -7.54 -16.56
CA PRO A 152 8.19 -8.26 -17.10
C PRO A 152 9.02 -7.32 -18.01
N ALA A 153 10.34 -7.53 -18.04
CA ALA A 153 11.31 -6.73 -18.81
C ALA A 153 10.96 -6.59 -20.31
N PRO A 154 11.51 -5.59 -21.01
CA PRO A 154 10.74 -4.58 -21.74
C PRO A 154 9.92 -5.16 -22.90
N ALA A 155 8.59 -5.07 -22.78
CA ALA A 155 7.65 -5.17 -23.90
C ALA A 155 7.48 -3.79 -24.57
N PRO A 156 7.13 -3.73 -25.88
CA PRO A 156 6.93 -2.46 -26.59
C PRO A 156 5.85 -1.63 -25.90
N ARG A 157 6.02 -0.31 -25.89
CA ARG A 157 5.17 0.68 -25.21
C ARG A 157 3.70 0.54 -25.63
N ALA A 158 2.95 -0.32 -24.95
CA ALA A 158 1.50 -0.18 -24.81
C ALA A 158 1.23 0.98 -23.85
N ASP A 159 0.08 1.63 -24.00
CA ASP A 159 -0.30 2.83 -23.24
C ASP A 159 -0.44 2.53 -21.74
N HIS A 160 0.68 2.69 -21.02
CA HIS A 160 0.80 2.42 -19.57
C HIS A 160 -0.22 3.19 -18.73
N ALA A 161 -0.68 4.36 -19.19
CA ALA A 161 -1.62 5.20 -18.45
C ALA A 161 -2.99 4.54 -18.31
N ALA A 162 -3.47 3.86 -19.36
CA ALA A 162 -4.77 3.20 -19.35
C ALA A 162 -4.83 2.01 -18.38
N VAL A 163 -3.70 1.32 -18.17
CA VAL A 163 -3.60 0.16 -17.26
C VAL A 163 -3.64 0.62 -15.80
N VAL A 164 -2.90 1.69 -15.48
CA VAL A 164 -2.88 2.29 -14.13
C VAL A 164 -4.24 2.88 -13.75
N GLU A 165 -4.95 3.50 -14.71
CA GLU A 165 -6.29 4.06 -14.47
C GLU A 165 -7.33 2.97 -14.14
N ARG A 166 -7.24 1.81 -14.79
CA ARG A 166 -8.12 0.65 -14.50
C ARG A 166 -7.88 0.06 -13.12
N ALA A 167 -6.61 0.01 -12.69
CA ALA A 167 -6.22 -0.46 -11.37
C ALA A 167 -6.67 0.46 -10.21
N GLY A 168 -6.86 1.76 -10.46
CA GLY A 168 -7.11 2.76 -9.41
C GLY A 168 -8.57 3.13 -9.11
N LYS A 169 -9.57 2.55 -9.80
CA LYS A 169 -10.99 2.94 -9.61
C LYS A 169 -11.57 2.33 -8.32
N PRO A 170 -12.06 3.14 -7.35
CA PRO A 170 -12.64 2.63 -6.11
C PRO A 170 -14.01 1.97 -6.36
N ALA A 171 -14.32 0.91 -5.60
CA ALA A 171 -15.65 0.33 -5.57
C ALA A 171 -16.66 1.35 -5.02
N ARG A 172 -17.84 1.47 -5.66
CA ARG A 172 -18.95 2.28 -5.13
C ARG A 172 -19.35 1.72 -3.77
N ARG A 173 -19.36 2.59 -2.74
CA ARG A 173 -19.89 2.23 -1.43
C ARG A 173 -21.37 1.84 -1.57
N PRO A 174 -21.85 0.77 -0.93
CA PRO A 174 -23.28 0.58 -0.76
C PRO A 174 -23.84 1.74 0.09
N ASP A 175 -24.97 2.30 -0.33
CA ASP A 175 -25.60 3.43 0.34
C ASP A 175 -25.85 3.12 1.82
N ARG A 176 -25.39 4.02 2.69
CA ARG A 176 -25.64 3.94 4.13
C ARG A 176 -27.14 4.19 4.35
N PRO A 177 -27.90 3.28 4.99
CA PRO A 177 -29.28 3.56 5.33
C PRO A 177 -29.35 4.76 6.28
N PRO A 178 -30.38 5.63 6.16
CA PRO A 178 -30.48 6.85 6.95
C PRO A 178 -30.52 6.52 8.45
N ALA A 179 -29.80 7.33 9.23
CA ALA A 179 -29.79 7.23 10.68
C ALA A 179 -31.21 7.40 11.24
N ARG A 180 -31.64 6.49 12.11
CA ARG A 180 -32.90 6.61 12.84
C ARG A 180 -32.88 7.89 13.70
N PRO A 181 -33.99 8.65 13.76
CA PRO A 181 -34.06 9.83 14.62
C PRO A 181 -33.97 9.43 16.09
N ALA A 182 -33.20 10.20 16.85
CA ALA A 182 -33.14 10.10 18.30
C ALA A 182 -34.52 10.48 18.89
N HIS A 183 -35.09 9.60 19.71
CA HIS A 183 -36.29 9.91 20.48
C HIS A 183 -35.95 10.85 21.67
N PRO A 184 -36.91 11.70 22.07
CA PRO A 184 -36.72 12.81 23.00
C PRO A 184 -36.38 12.39 24.43
#